data_AF-A0A2W5F435-F1
#
_entry.id   AF-A0A2W5F435-F1
#
_cell.length_a   1.000
_cell.length_b   1.000
_cell.length_c   1.000
_cell.angle_alpha   90.00
_cell.angle_beta   90.00
_cell.angle_gamma   90.00
#
_symmetry.space_group_name_H-M   'P 1'
#
loop_
_entity.id
_entity.type
_entity.pdbx_description
1 polymer ?
#
loop_
_entity_poly.entity_id
_entity_poly.type
_entity_poly.pdbx_seq_one_letter_code
_entity_poly.pdbx_strand_id
1 'polypeptide(L)'
;MVLFILGIYNGLMQVLYRAGVLSQASFLKLNYYQGLTMHGVINAVVLTTFFAVAFGHVTISHYLKREPPKWSYRIALWLMLIGTTMDAYCMLTGKAQVLYTFYAPLKADPLFYIGTALLIVGSWFAFFGWIKAWIDYKKENPKGRMPLGVLGTFVNFTIWLTCTVPVAYSVLVLLTPWSAGWTSELNVPLTRVLFWMFGHPLVYFWLIPAYIMFYTVLPKVAGTKLYSENAGRLAFLLFLILSIP
;
A
#
# COMPACT_ATOMS: atom_id res chain seq x y z
N MET A 1 1.23 7.11 -13.95
CA MET A 1 2.19 6.77 -15.02
C MET A 1 3.59 7.33 -14.75
N VAL A 2 3.75 8.65 -14.52
CA VAL A 2 5.08 9.27 -14.28
C VAL A 2 5.87 8.59 -13.15
N LEU A 3 5.29 8.42 -11.96
CA LEU A 3 5.99 7.79 -10.84
C LEU A 3 6.42 6.35 -11.16
N PHE A 4 5.57 5.57 -11.82
CA PHE A 4 5.92 4.20 -12.22
C PHE A 4 7.13 4.16 -13.16
N ILE A 5 7.19 5.05 -14.15
CA ILE A 5 8.35 5.18 -15.04
C ILE A 5 9.61 5.53 -14.24
N LEU A 6 9.51 6.47 -13.29
CA LEU A 6 10.62 6.81 -12.39
C LEU A 6 11.03 5.63 -11.50
N GLY A 7 10.08 4.85 -11.00
CA GLY A 7 10.33 3.65 -10.22
C GLY A 7 11.08 2.59 -11.02
N ILE A 8 10.64 2.30 -12.25
CA ILE A 8 11.32 1.36 -13.16
C ILE A 8 12.71 1.85 -13.52
N TYR A 9 12.82 3.13 -13.91
CA TYR A 9 14.11 3.75 -14.25
C TYR A 9 15.13 3.55 -13.13
N ASN A 10 14.75 3.85 -11.88
CA ASN A 10 15.65 3.66 -10.74
C ASN A 10 15.99 2.17 -10.47
N GLY A 11 15.12 1.23 -10.86
CA GLY A 11 15.42 -0.20 -10.81
C GLY A 11 16.46 -0.61 -11.84
N LEU A 12 16.33 -0.13 -13.08
CA LEU A 12 17.33 -0.33 -14.12
C LEU A 12 18.69 0.25 -13.72
N MET A 13 18.70 1.47 -13.18
CA MET A 13 19.92 2.11 -12.70
C MET A 13 20.63 1.27 -11.62
N GLN A 14 19.89 0.67 -10.67
CA GLN A 14 20.47 -0.23 -9.66
C GLN A 14 21.17 -1.43 -10.28
N VAL A 15 20.59 -2.04 -11.33
CA VAL A 15 21.22 -3.17 -12.03
C VAL A 15 22.53 -2.72 -12.68
N LEU A 16 22.53 -1.57 -13.37
CA LEU A 16 23.73 -1.03 -14.02
C LEU A 16 24.85 -0.71 -13.01
N TYR A 17 24.51 -0.13 -11.86
CA TYR A 17 25.48 0.09 -10.77
C TYR A 17 26.04 -1.22 -10.23
N ARG A 18 25.17 -2.20 -9.94
CA ARG A 18 25.59 -3.51 -9.39
C ARG A 18 26.38 -4.37 -10.37
N ALA A 19 26.15 -4.21 -11.67
CA ALA A 19 26.90 -4.89 -12.73
C ALA A 19 28.25 -4.22 -13.03
N GLY A 20 28.58 -3.10 -12.39
CA GLY A 20 29.82 -2.35 -12.63
C GLY A 20 29.83 -1.55 -13.94
N VAL A 21 28.70 -1.46 -14.65
CA VAL A 21 28.55 -0.64 -15.87
C VAL A 21 28.62 0.85 -15.53
N LEU A 22 28.09 1.23 -14.37
CA LEU A 22 28.19 2.57 -13.80
C LEU A 22 29.01 2.52 -12.51
N SER A 23 30.09 3.28 -12.45
CA SER A 23 30.98 3.38 -11.27
C SER A 23 30.92 4.75 -10.57
N GLN A 24 30.16 5.70 -11.12
CA GLN A 24 30.05 7.06 -10.60
C GLN A 24 29.19 7.10 -9.32
N ALA A 25 29.53 7.96 -8.36
CA ALA A 25 28.77 8.12 -7.11
C ALA A 25 27.36 8.72 -7.31
N SER A 26 27.13 9.39 -8.45
CA SER A 26 25.84 9.95 -8.84
C SER A 26 25.74 10.01 -10.36
N PHE A 27 24.54 9.80 -10.90
CA PHE A 27 24.23 9.97 -12.31
C PHE A 27 23.00 10.88 -12.43
N LEU A 28 23.08 11.93 -13.27
CA LEU A 28 22.05 12.97 -13.39
C LEU A 28 21.65 13.61 -12.03
N LYS A 29 22.63 13.85 -11.15
CA LYS A 29 22.45 14.40 -9.79
C LYS A 29 21.65 13.53 -8.81
N LEU A 30 21.26 12.32 -9.19
CA LEU A 30 20.69 11.33 -8.28
C LEU A 30 21.79 10.38 -7.82
N ASN A 31 21.97 10.27 -6.50
CA ASN A 31 22.86 9.26 -5.93
C ASN A 31 22.15 7.89 -5.85
N TYR A 32 22.93 6.82 -5.67
CA TYR A 32 22.42 5.46 -5.62
C TYR A 32 21.32 5.26 -4.56
N TYR A 33 21.49 5.80 -3.35
CA TYR A 33 20.55 5.62 -2.24
C TYR A 33 19.27 6.45 -2.39
N GLN A 34 19.35 7.62 -3.01
CA GLN A 34 18.19 8.42 -3.40
C GLN A 34 17.35 7.67 -4.44
N GLY A 35 17.98 7.13 -5.48
CA GLY A 35 17.31 6.30 -6.48
C GLY A 35 16.72 5.02 -5.90
N LEU A 36 17.45 4.35 -5.00
CA LEU A 36 16.98 3.14 -4.30
C LEU A 36 15.77 3.43 -3.38
N THR A 37 15.77 4.57 -2.68
CA THR A 37 14.64 5.03 -1.87
C THR A 37 13.42 5.26 -2.76
N MET A 38 13.59 6.01 -3.85
CA MET A 38 12.52 6.26 -4.83
C MET A 38 11.96 4.96 -5.41
N HIS A 39 12.83 4.04 -5.83
CA HIS A 39 12.40 2.76 -6.39
C HIS A 39 11.51 1.98 -5.41
N GLY A 40 11.98 1.80 -4.18
CA GLY A 40 11.24 1.03 -3.18
C GLY A 40 9.93 1.69 -2.79
N VAL A 41 9.94 2.98 -2.44
CA VAL A 41 8.73 3.71 -2.02
C VAL A 41 7.70 3.75 -3.16
N ILE A 42 8.12 4.08 -4.38
CA ILE A 42 7.19 4.24 -5.49
C ILE A 42 6.58 2.89 -5.91
N ASN A 43 7.41 1.84 -6.08
CA ASN A 43 6.91 0.58 -6.63
C ASN A 43 6.24 -0.30 -5.57
N ALA A 44 6.82 -0.40 -4.37
CA ALA A 44 6.37 -1.33 -3.35
C ALA A 44 5.33 -0.74 -2.38
N VAL A 45 5.17 0.59 -2.35
CA VAL A 45 4.18 1.25 -1.49
C VAL A 45 3.15 2.01 -2.33
N VAL A 46 3.57 3.07 -3.02
CA VAL A 46 2.65 3.96 -3.75
C VAL A 46 1.86 3.18 -4.80
N LEU A 47 2.55 2.53 -5.74
CA LEU A 47 1.90 1.83 -6.85
C LEU A 47 0.93 0.75 -6.36
N THR A 48 1.39 -0.09 -5.43
CA THR A 48 0.60 -1.19 -4.89
C THR A 48 -0.62 -0.70 -4.11
N THR A 49 -0.50 0.38 -3.32
CA THR A 49 -1.65 0.92 -2.57
C THR A 49 -2.67 1.56 -3.51
N PHE A 50 -2.24 2.35 -4.51
CA PHE A 50 -3.15 2.88 -5.54
C PHE A 50 -3.82 1.76 -6.33
N PHE A 51 -3.07 0.74 -6.74
CA PHE A 51 -3.61 -0.41 -7.45
C PHE A 51 -4.65 -1.13 -6.59
N ALA A 52 -4.34 -1.43 -5.32
CA ALA A 52 -5.25 -2.13 -4.44
C ALA A 52 -6.54 -1.33 -4.17
N VAL A 53 -6.45 -0.01 -4.01
CA VAL A 53 -7.63 0.87 -3.85
C VAL A 53 -8.48 0.88 -5.13
N ALA A 54 -7.87 1.10 -6.29
CA ALA A 54 -8.59 1.11 -7.56
C ALA A 54 -9.21 -0.26 -7.89
N PHE A 55 -8.44 -1.34 -7.70
CA PHE A 55 -8.88 -2.71 -7.91
C PHE A 55 -10.00 -3.11 -6.96
N GLY A 56 -9.88 -2.76 -5.67
CA GLY A 56 -10.94 -2.98 -4.69
C GLY A 56 -12.22 -2.23 -5.05
N HIS A 57 -12.10 -0.97 -5.48
CA HIS A 57 -13.25 -0.18 -5.94
C HIS A 57 -13.96 -0.83 -7.13
N VAL A 58 -13.21 -1.26 -8.14
CA VAL A 58 -13.76 -1.98 -9.31
C VAL A 58 -14.40 -3.30 -8.88
N THR A 59 -13.74 -4.06 -8.01
CA THR A 59 -14.25 -5.36 -7.54
C THR A 59 -15.57 -5.19 -6.79
N ILE A 60 -15.63 -4.26 -5.85
CA ILE A 60 -16.85 -3.97 -5.07
C ILE A 60 -17.97 -3.51 -6.01
N SER A 61 -17.70 -2.54 -6.88
CA SER A 61 -18.70 -1.98 -7.79
C SER A 61 -19.22 -3.03 -8.78
N HIS A 62 -18.34 -3.87 -9.30
CA HIS A 62 -18.68 -4.91 -10.26
C HIS A 62 -19.55 -6.01 -9.65
N TYR A 63 -19.20 -6.50 -8.46
CA TYR A 63 -19.88 -7.63 -7.82
C TYR A 63 -21.16 -7.23 -7.10
N LEU A 64 -21.20 -6.04 -6.49
CA LEU A 64 -22.38 -5.54 -5.79
C LEU A 64 -23.33 -4.76 -6.71
N LYS A 65 -22.92 -4.51 -7.97
CA LYS A 65 -23.65 -3.68 -8.95
C LYS A 65 -24.02 -2.30 -8.39
N ARG A 66 -23.13 -1.75 -7.58
CA ARG A 66 -23.34 -0.53 -6.81
C ARG A 66 -22.05 0.23 -6.64
N GLU A 67 -22.09 1.50 -6.97
CA GLU A 67 -20.97 2.40 -6.75
C GLU A 67 -20.81 2.71 -5.24
N PRO A 68 -19.60 2.58 -4.67
CA PRO A 68 -19.30 3.07 -3.32
C PRO A 68 -19.64 4.56 -3.16
N PRO A 69 -19.96 5.02 -1.94
CA PRO A 69 -20.30 6.43 -1.70
C PRO A 69 -19.25 7.40 -2.22
N LYS A 70 -19.68 8.51 -2.86
CA LYS A 70 -18.75 9.48 -3.49
C LYS A 70 -17.65 10.00 -2.56
N TRP A 71 -17.95 10.16 -1.27
CA TRP A 71 -16.98 10.64 -0.29
C TRP A 71 -15.79 9.68 -0.13
N SER A 72 -16.01 8.35 -0.25
CA SER A 72 -14.97 7.37 0.08
C SER A 72 -13.81 7.42 -0.90
N TYR A 73 -14.11 7.32 -2.19
CA TYR A 73 -13.08 7.31 -3.23
C TYR A 73 -12.53 8.70 -3.53
N ARG A 74 -13.31 9.78 -3.33
CA ARG A 74 -12.80 11.16 -3.48
C ARG A 74 -11.81 11.52 -2.39
N ILE A 75 -12.14 11.26 -1.13
CA ILE A 75 -11.23 11.55 -0.01
C ILE A 75 -9.99 10.67 -0.11
N ALA A 76 -10.16 9.38 -0.41
CA ALA A 76 -9.01 8.48 -0.62
C ALA A 76 -8.09 8.98 -1.73
N LEU A 77 -8.66 9.32 -2.90
CA LEU A 77 -7.88 9.83 -4.03
C LEU A 77 -7.06 11.07 -3.65
N TRP A 78 -7.69 12.08 -3.04
CA TRP A 78 -7.00 13.33 -2.73
C TRP A 78 -5.95 13.18 -1.64
N LEU A 79 -6.26 12.46 -0.55
CA LEU A 79 -5.27 12.23 0.52
C LEU A 79 -4.08 11.43 0.02
N MET A 80 -4.33 10.37 -0.76
CA MET A 80 -3.27 9.55 -1.33
C MET A 80 -2.43 10.32 -2.34
N LEU A 81 -3.05 11.15 -3.18
CA LEU A 81 -2.35 11.97 -4.15
C LEU A 81 -1.48 13.01 -3.46
N ILE A 82 -2.02 13.75 -2.49
CA ILE A 82 -1.28 14.76 -1.72
C ILE A 82 -0.10 14.11 -1.00
N GLY A 83 -0.36 13.01 -0.27
CA GLY A 83 0.69 12.28 0.43
C GLY A 83 1.82 11.81 -0.48
N THR A 84 1.46 11.23 -1.62
CA THR A 84 2.43 10.79 -2.63
C THR A 84 3.23 11.95 -3.22
N THR A 85 2.60 13.11 -3.45
CA THR A 85 3.32 14.28 -3.97
C THR A 85 4.30 14.85 -2.96
N MET A 86 3.97 14.81 -1.67
CA MET A 86 4.88 15.21 -0.59
C MET A 86 6.08 14.26 -0.51
N ASP A 87 5.84 12.94 -0.53
CA ASP A 87 6.91 11.94 -0.55
C ASP A 87 7.82 12.10 -1.77
N ALA A 88 7.22 12.25 -2.96
CA ALA A 88 7.95 12.45 -4.20
C ALA A 88 8.80 13.72 -4.16
N TYR A 89 8.28 14.83 -3.65
CA TYR A 89 9.03 16.07 -3.48
C TYR A 89 10.24 15.86 -2.57
N CYS A 90 10.06 15.23 -1.39
CA CYS A 90 11.16 14.98 -0.46
C CYS A 90 12.23 14.06 -1.07
N MET A 91 11.83 13.01 -1.77
CA MET A 91 12.78 12.10 -2.41
C MET A 91 13.53 12.77 -3.57
N LEU A 92 12.85 13.55 -4.42
CA LEU A 92 13.47 14.25 -5.56
C LEU A 92 14.42 15.37 -5.12
N THR A 93 14.10 16.06 -4.03
CA THR A 93 14.96 17.12 -3.46
C THR A 93 16.07 16.58 -2.55
N GLY A 94 16.20 15.26 -2.44
CA GLY A 94 17.23 14.61 -1.63
C GLY A 94 17.00 14.70 -0.12
N LYS A 95 15.83 15.17 0.31
CA LYS A 95 15.40 15.32 1.70
C LYS A 95 14.89 14.02 2.36
N ALA A 96 14.75 12.95 1.57
CA ALA A 96 14.39 11.61 2.05
C ALA A 96 15.25 10.55 1.35
N GLN A 97 16.38 10.18 1.97
CA GLN A 97 17.30 9.12 1.51
C GLN A 97 17.39 7.99 2.55
N VAL A 98 16.24 7.50 2.99
CA VAL A 98 16.11 6.60 4.14
C VAL A 98 15.63 5.20 3.77
N LEU A 99 15.62 4.88 2.46
CA LEU A 99 15.02 3.68 1.89
C LEU A 99 13.50 3.60 2.16
N TYR A 100 12.84 2.60 1.58
CA TYR A 100 11.40 2.39 1.82
C TYR A 100 11.08 1.93 3.25
N THR A 101 12.09 1.51 4.03
CA THR A 101 11.93 1.12 5.43
C THR A 101 12.08 2.28 6.41
N PHE A 102 12.67 3.39 5.98
CA PHE A 102 12.86 4.62 6.78
C PHE A 102 13.35 4.37 8.22
N TYR A 103 14.27 3.41 8.39
CA TYR A 103 14.75 3.03 9.72
C TYR A 103 15.52 4.15 10.40
N ALA A 104 15.08 4.51 11.60
CA ALA A 104 15.88 5.30 12.51
C ALA A 104 17.24 4.59 12.83
N PRO A 105 18.33 5.36 13.04
CA PRO A 105 18.39 6.82 13.16
C PRO A 105 18.56 7.57 11.82
N LEU A 106 18.38 6.93 10.65
CA LEU A 106 18.35 7.67 9.39
C LEU A 106 17.11 8.58 9.38
N LYS A 107 17.34 9.88 9.25
CA LYS A 107 16.32 10.92 9.40
C LYS A 107 15.95 11.48 8.03
N ALA A 108 14.66 11.45 7.69
CA ALA A 108 14.10 12.18 6.56
C ALA A 108 13.45 13.50 7.03
N ASP A 109 13.13 14.37 6.09
CA ASP A 109 12.34 15.57 6.35
C ASP A 109 10.93 15.21 6.89
N PRO A 110 10.39 15.94 7.90
CA PRO A 110 9.06 15.70 8.46
C PRO A 110 7.96 15.56 7.41
N LEU A 111 8.07 16.30 6.31
CA LEU A 111 7.11 16.29 5.21
C LEU A 111 6.98 14.91 4.55
N PHE A 112 8.06 14.12 4.52
CA PHE A 112 8.03 12.73 4.02
C PHE A 112 7.21 11.82 4.94
N TYR A 113 7.35 11.96 6.26
CA TYR A 113 6.58 11.13 7.19
C TYR A 113 5.08 11.48 7.18
N ILE A 114 4.75 12.78 7.06
CA ILE A 114 3.37 13.23 6.90
C ILE A 114 2.80 12.77 5.55
N GLY A 115 3.59 12.85 4.47
CA GLY A 115 3.19 12.38 3.15
C GLY A 115 2.83 10.88 3.15
N THR A 116 3.71 10.07 3.73
CA THR A 116 3.50 8.64 3.92
C THR A 116 2.25 8.36 4.76
N ALA A 117 2.01 9.12 5.83
CA ALA A 117 0.81 8.98 6.65
C ALA A 117 -0.48 9.29 5.87
N LEU A 118 -0.48 10.35 5.05
CA LEU A 118 -1.63 10.72 4.23
C LEU A 118 -1.94 9.66 3.16
N LEU A 119 -0.93 9.03 2.57
CA LEU A 119 -1.10 7.90 1.67
C LEU A 119 -1.80 6.73 2.36
N ILE A 120 -1.31 6.37 3.55
CA ILE A 120 -1.85 5.26 4.34
C ILE A 120 -3.29 5.56 4.79
N VAL A 121 -3.49 6.65 5.52
CA VAL A 121 -4.80 7.01 6.09
C VAL A 121 -5.81 7.30 4.98
N GLY A 122 -5.38 7.92 3.88
CA GLY A 122 -6.22 8.15 2.71
C GLY A 122 -6.82 6.86 2.15
N SER A 123 -6.02 5.81 2.04
CA SER A 123 -6.50 4.52 1.52
C SER A 123 -7.60 3.87 2.41
N TRP A 124 -7.64 4.18 3.71
CA TRP A 124 -8.67 3.66 4.62
C TRP A 124 -10.07 4.17 4.29
N PHE A 125 -10.20 5.39 3.76
CA PHE A 125 -11.51 5.94 3.37
C PHE A 125 -12.19 5.10 2.29
N ALA A 126 -11.41 4.57 1.34
CA ALA A 126 -11.95 3.66 0.33
C ALA A 126 -12.58 2.41 0.97
N PHE A 127 -11.88 1.81 1.94
CA PHE A 127 -12.36 0.64 2.67
C PHE A 127 -13.67 0.88 3.41
N PHE A 128 -13.79 2.00 4.13
CA PHE A 128 -15.04 2.35 4.82
C PHE A 128 -16.20 2.59 3.84
N GLY A 129 -15.92 3.13 2.65
CA GLY A 129 -16.91 3.21 1.58
C GLY A 129 -17.41 1.85 1.11
N TRP A 130 -16.51 0.87 0.99
CA TRP A 130 -16.87 -0.49 0.59
C TRP A 130 -17.66 -1.22 1.67
N ILE A 131 -17.33 -1.02 2.95
CA ILE A 131 -18.14 -1.52 4.08
C ILE A 131 -19.57 -0.99 3.95
N LYS A 132 -19.74 0.31 3.72
CA LYS A 132 -21.07 0.92 3.53
C LYS A 132 -21.82 0.31 2.34
N ALA A 133 -21.14 0.17 1.19
CA ALA A 133 -21.73 -0.44 0.00
C ALA A 133 -22.18 -1.89 0.24
N TRP A 134 -21.37 -2.66 0.98
CA TRP A 134 -21.70 -4.03 1.37
C TRP A 134 -22.89 -4.11 2.32
N ILE A 135 -22.95 -3.26 3.34
CA ILE A 135 -24.07 -3.19 4.29
C ILE A 135 -25.38 -2.91 3.53
N ASP A 136 -25.37 -1.94 2.62
CA ASP A 136 -26.56 -1.59 1.84
C ASP A 136 -26.97 -2.75 0.91
N TYR A 137 -26.01 -3.33 0.20
CA TYR A 137 -26.25 -4.52 -0.64
C TYR A 137 -26.86 -5.66 0.17
N LYS A 138 -26.40 -5.87 1.42
CA LYS A 138 -26.84 -6.98 2.26
C LYS A 138 -28.26 -6.79 2.79
N LYS A 139 -28.69 -5.54 3.03
CA LYS A 139 -30.08 -5.21 3.37
C LYS A 139 -31.05 -5.59 2.25
N GLU A 140 -30.64 -5.39 1.00
CA GLU A 140 -31.42 -5.74 -0.19
C GLU A 140 -31.31 -7.25 -0.52
N ASN A 141 -30.22 -7.91 -0.10
CA ASN A 141 -29.93 -9.32 -0.42
C ASN A 141 -29.64 -10.16 0.84
N PRO A 142 -30.62 -10.34 1.74
CA PRO A 142 -30.39 -10.95 3.06
C PRO A 142 -29.95 -12.42 3.00
N LYS A 143 -30.35 -13.17 1.96
CA LYS A 143 -29.97 -14.59 1.79
C LYS A 143 -28.71 -14.80 0.93
N GLY A 144 -28.21 -13.76 0.26
CA GLY A 144 -27.06 -13.88 -0.64
C GLY A 144 -25.73 -14.09 0.09
N ARG A 145 -24.90 -15.02 -0.39
CA ARG A 145 -23.51 -15.19 0.09
C ARG A 145 -22.63 -14.07 -0.47
N MET A 146 -21.67 -13.58 0.31
CA MET A 146 -20.70 -12.57 -0.16
C MET A 146 -19.91 -13.10 -1.36
N PRO A 147 -19.90 -12.44 -2.53
CA PRO A 147 -19.13 -12.90 -3.69
C PRO A 147 -17.65 -13.09 -3.36
N LEU A 148 -16.99 -14.08 -3.97
CA LEU A 148 -15.60 -14.44 -3.64
C LEU A 148 -14.63 -13.25 -3.81
N GLY A 149 -14.78 -12.45 -4.86
CA GLY A 149 -13.94 -11.27 -5.07
C GLY A 149 -14.16 -10.17 -4.03
N VAL A 150 -15.41 -10.01 -3.56
CA VAL A 150 -15.76 -9.09 -2.47
C VAL A 150 -15.12 -9.56 -1.17
N LEU A 151 -15.19 -10.86 -0.86
CA LEU A 151 -14.52 -11.45 0.31
C LEU A 151 -13.01 -11.20 0.28
N GLY A 152 -12.36 -11.53 -0.84
CA GLY A 152 -10.92 -11.30 -0.99
C GLY A 152 -10.54 -9.83 -0.83
N THR A 153 -11.36 -8.91 -1.37
CA THR A 153 -11.13 -7.46 -1.22
C THR A 153 -11.25 -7.01 0.23
N PHE A 154 -12.27 -7.50 0.96
CA PHE A 154 -12.42 -7.22 2.39
C PHE A 154 -11.26 -7.79 3.19
N VAL A 155 -10.87 -9.05 2.95
CA VAL A 155 -9.70 -9.65 3.60
C VAL A 155 -8.45 -8.82 3.35
N ASN A 156 -8.19 -8.43 2.10
CA ASN A 156 -7.02 -7.64 1.73
C ASN A 156 -6.95 -6.32 2.51
N PHE A 157 -8.06 -5.58 2.55
CA PHE A 157 -8.08 -4.28 3.20
C PHE A 157 -8.25 -4.34 4.72
N THR A 158 -8.78 -5.42 5.27
CA THR A 158 -8.71 -5.66 6.72
C THR A 158 -7.27 -5.90 7.15
N ILE A 159 -6.50 -6.74 6.42
CA ILE A 159 -5.07 -6.93 6.69
C ILE A 159 -4.35 -5.59 6.60
N TRP A 160 -4.58 -4.83 5.52
CA TRP A 160 -4.00 -3.51 5.32
C TRP A 160 -4.30 -2.54 6.44
N LEU A 161 -5.58 -2.39 6.83
CA LEU A 161 -5.98 -1.47 7.90
C LEU A 161 -5.28 -1.84 9.21
N THR A 162 -5.32 -3.12 9.58
CA THR A 162 -4.73 -3.58 10.85
C THR A 162 -3.22 -3.41 10.86
N CYS A 163 -2.52 -3.79 9.78
CA CYS A 163 -1.06 -3.70 9.74
C CYS A 163 -0.55 -2.27 9.56
N THR A 164 -1.36 -1.37 8.98
CA THR A 164 -0.93 0.01 8.75
C THR A 164 -1.13 0.93 9.96
N VAL A 165 -1.96 0.56 10.94
CA VAL A 165 -2.11 1.33 12.18
C VAL A 165 -0.77 1.49 12.94
N PRO A 166 0.02 0.43 13.18
CA PRO A 166 1.34 0.54 13.80
C PRO A 166 2.31 1.47 13.07
N VAL A 167 2.41 1.37 11.74
CA VAL A 167 3.32 2.23 10.97
C VAL A 167 2.78 3.66 10.87
N ALA A 168 1.46 3.88 10.79
CA ALA A 168 0.84 5.21 10.84
C ALA A 168 1.15 5.91 12.17
N TYR A 169 1.04 5.18 13.29
CA TYR A 169 1.48 5.64 14.60
C TYR A 169 2.98 5.95 14.61
N SER A 170 3.81 5.05 14.07
CA SER A 170 5.26 5.26 14.01
C SER A 170 5.63 6.53 13.22
N VAL A 171 5.02 6.78 12.06
CA VAL A 171 5.35 7.95 11.25
C VAL A 171 4.81 9.24 11.87
N LEU A 172 3.59 9.25 12.40
CA LEU A 172 2.93 10.46 12.92
C LEU A 172 3.36 10.83 14.34
N VAL A 173 3.51 9.85 15.23
CA VAL A 173 3.72 10.09 16.67
C VAL A 173 5.18 9.99 17.05
N LEU A 174 5.97 9.17 16.36
CA LEU A 174 7.39 8.98 16.68
C LEU A 174 8.30 9.75 15.71
N LEU A 175 8.23 9.44 14.41
CA LEU A 175 9.19 9.95 13.42
C LEU A 175 8.93 11.41 13.04
N THR A 176 7.67 11.86 12.91
CA THR A 176 7.37 13.26 12.57
C THR A 176 7.83 14.23 13.67
N PRO A 177 7.49 14.06 14.96
CA PRO A 177 7.97 14.96 16.01
C PRO A 177 9.48 14.93 16.17
N TRP A 178 10.09 13.74 16.09
CA TRP A 178 11.55 13.59 16.16
C TRP A 178 12.26 14.24 14.98
N SER A 179 11.77 14.04 13.75
CA SER A 179 12.35 14.67 12.55
C SER A 179 12.22 16.19 12.58
N ALA A 180 11.10 16.71 13.08
CA ALA A 180 10.84 18.15 13.23
C ALA A 180 11.61 18.81 14.39
N GLY A 181 12.26 18.01 15.25
CA GLY A 181 13.01 18.50 16.40
C GLY A 181 12.16 18.83 17.61
N TRP A 182 10.91 18.37 17.66
CA TRP A 182 10.00 18.54 18.81
C TRP A 182 10.33 17.58 19.96
N THR A 183 10.98 16.46 19.66
CA THR A 183 11.49 15.51 20.65
C THR A 183 12.99 15.29 20.46
N SER A 184 13.72 15.18 21.58
CA SER A 184 15.17 14.95 21.60
C SER A 184 15.53 13.47 21.47
N GLU A 185 14.63 12.57 21.87
CA GLU A 185 14.87 11.13 21.93
C GLU A 185 13.88 10.35 21.05
N LEU A 186 14.33 9.19 20.59
CA LEU A 186 13.54 8.25 19.81
C LEU A 186 13.91 6.81 20.22
N ASN A 187 12.90 6.02 20.61
CA ASN A 187 13.09 4.59 20.82
C ASN A 187 13.24 3.88 19.46
N VAL A 188 14.48 3.74 18.98
CA VAL A 188 14.79 3.12 17.69
C VAL A 188 14.26 1.68 17.58
N PRO A 189 14.46 0.78 18.58
CA PRO A 189 13.87 -0.55 18.54
C PRO A 189 12.34 -0.55 18.32
N LEU A 190 11.61 0.33 19.02
CA LEU A 190 10.16 0.43 18.89
C LEU A 190 9.73 0.78 17.46
N THR A 191 10.42 1.71 16.79
CA THR A 191 10.11 2.06 15.39
C THR A 191 10.23 0.85 14.45
N ARG A 192 11.19 -0.06 14.71
CA ARG A 192 11.38 -1.27 13.90
C ARG A 192 10.33 -2.34 14.17
N VAL A 193 9.93 -2.50 15.44
CA VAL A 193 8.83 -3.40 15.81
C VAL A 193 7.54 -2.96 15.12
N LEU A 194 7.18 -1.68 15.24
CA LEU A 194 6.00 -1.11 14.60
C LEU A 194 6.07 -1.19 13.07
N PHE A 195 7.26 -0.97 12.48
CA PHE A 195 7.45 -1.15 11.05
C PHE A 195 7.22 -2.60 10.61
N TRP A 196 7.69 -3.60 11.36
CA TRP A 196 7.54 -5.00 10.95
C TRP A 196 6.18 -5.61 11.25
N MET A 197 5.43 -5.04 12.19
CA MET A 197 3.98 -5.26 12.30
C MET A 197 3.25 -4.83 11.01
N PHE A 198 3.80 -3.87 10.26
CA PHE A 198 3.32 -3.49 8.93
C PHE A 198 3.98 -4.30 7.80
N GLY A 199 5.30 -4.49 7.87
CA GLY A 199 6.13 -4.98 6.77
C GLY A 199 5.94 -6.45 6.43
N HIS A 200 5.64 -7.30 7.42
CA HIS A 200 5.30 -8.70 7.12
C HIS A 200 3.91 -8.82 6.46
N PRO A 201 2.84 -8.22 7.00
CA PRO A 201 1.52 -8.29 6.37
C PRO A 201 1.46 -7.60 4.99
N LEU A 202 2.30 -6.59 4.77
CA LEU A 202 2.40 -5.82 3.53
C LEU A 202 2.57 -6.70 2.29
N VAL A 203 3.36 -7.78 2.36
CA VAL A 203 3.60 -8.63 1.18
C VAL A 203 2.36 -9.44 0.79
N TYR A 204 1.50 -9.79 1.76
CA TYR A 204 0.21 -10.42 1.46
C TYR A 204 -0.78 -9.41 0.90
N PHE A 205 -0.72 -8.16 1.35
CA PHE A 205 -1.51 -7.08 0.77
C PHE A 205 -1.22 -6.88 -0.73
N TRP A 206 0.03 -7.07 -1.15
CA TRP A 206 0.41 -7.08 -2.57
C TRP A 206 -0.13 -8.30 -3.32
N LEU A 207 -0.12 -9.46 -2.65
CA LEU A 207 -0.42 -10.76 -3.25
C LEU A 207 -1.92 -10.98 -3.47
N ILE A 208 -2.75 -10.62 -2.50
CA ILE A 208 -4.18 -10.97 -2.48
C ILE A 208 -4.95 -10.42 -3.69
N PRO A 209 -4.71 -9.18 -4.20
CA PRO A 209 -5.30 -8.72 -5.47
C PRO A 209 -5.04 -9.66 -6.65
N ALA A 210 -3.83 -10.22 -6.77
CA ALA A 210 -3.53 -11.21 -7.79
C ALA A 210 -4.32 -12.51 -7.57
N TYR A 211 -4.46 -12.96 -6.32
CA TYR A 211 -5.25 -14.15 -5.99
C TYR A 211 -6.74 -13.95 -6.27
N ILE A 212 -7.27 -12.75 -6.03
CA ILE A 212 -8.64 -12.40 -6.43
C ILE A 212 -8.78 -12.57 -7.94
N MET A 213 -7.85 -12.04 -8.73
CA MET A 213 -7.87 -12.23 -10.19
C MET A 213 -7.75 -13.71 -10.58
N PHE A 214 -6.85 -14.47 -9.97
CA PHE A 214 -6.70 -15.90 -10.26
C PHE A 214 -7.93 -16.74 -9.91
N TYR A 215 -8.65 -16.40 -8.85
CA TYR A 215 -9.85 -17.13 -8.47
C TYR A 215 -11.11 -16.67 -9.18
N THR A 216 -11.17 -15.42 -9.63
CA THR A 216 -12.44 -14.83 -10.09
C THR A 216 -12.47 -14.35 -11.54
N VAL A 217 -11.29 -14.09 -12.12
CA VAL A 217 -11.13 -13.58 -13.49
C VAL A 217 -10.50 -14.64 -14.37
N LEU A 218 -9.36 -15.22 -13.97
CA LEU A 218 -8.58 -16.16 -14.79
C LEU A 218 -9.39 -17.36 -15.29
N PRO A 219 -10.23 -18.04 -14.48
CA PRO A 219 -11.02 -19.17 -14.98
C PRO A 219 -11.98 -18.73 -16.09
N LYS A 220 -12.61 -17.56 -15.92
CA LYS A 220 -13.54 -17.00 -16.93
C LYS A 220 -12.83 -16.67 -18.23
N VAL A 221 -11.63 -16.08 -18.16
CA VAL A 221 -10.80 -15.78 -19.34
C VAL A 221 -10.36 -17.06 -20.04
N ALA A 222 -10.04 -18.11 -19.28
CA ALA A 222 -9.67 -19.42 -19.81
C ALA A 222 -10.86 -20.25 -20.33
N GLY A 223 -12.11 -19.76 -20.23
CA GLY A 223 -13.31 -20.52 -20.58
C GLY A 223 -13.63 -21.67 -19.62
N THR A 224 -13.02 -21.69 -18.43
CA THR A 224 -13.20 -22.72 -17.40
C THR A 224 -13.94 -22.18 -16.17
N LYS A 225 -14.26 -23.08 -15.23
CA LYS A 225 -14.83 -22.73 -13.93
C LYS A 225 -13.77 -22.85 -12.84
N LEU A 226 -13.89 -22.04 -11.79
CA LEU A 226 -13.07 -22.22 -10.59
C LEU A 226 -13.35 -23.61 -10.00
N TYR A 227 -12.28 -24.37 -9.72
CA TYR A 227 -12.39 -25.74 -9.19
C TYR A 227 -13.15 -25.80 -7.86
N SER A 228 -12.83 -24.93 -6.90
CA SER A 228 -13.53 -24.87 -5.60
C SER A 228 -13.60 -23.47 -5.04
N GLU A 229 -14.81 -22.93 -4.95
CA GLU A 229 -15.06 -21.63 -4.30
C GLU A 229 -14.81 -21.71 -2.78
N ASN A 230 -15.17 -22.82 -2.13
CA ASN A 230 -14.97 -22.99 -0.69
C ASN A 230 -13.47 -23.02 -0.33
N ALA A 231 -12.63 -23.64 -1.16
CA ALA A 231 -11.18 -23.60 -0.97
C ALA A 231 -10.64 -22.17 -1.11
N GLY A 232 -11.10 -21.40 -2.10
CA GLY A 232 -10.73 -19.99 -2.25
C GLY A 232 -11.12 -19.13 -1.05
N ARG A 233 -12.32 -19.36 -0.50
CA ARG A 233 -12.78 -18.67 0.72
C ARG A 233 -11.93 -19.03 1.93
N LEU A 234 -11.64 -20.31 2.12
CA LEU A 234 -10.77 -20.78 3.20
C LEU A 234 -9.39 -20.13 3.09
N ALA A 235 -8.80 -20.11 1.89
CA ALA A 235 -7.50 -19.48 1.67
C ALA A 235 -7.48 -17.99 2.07
N PHE A 236 -8.50 -17.20 1.67
CA PHE A 236 -8.59 -15.80 2.10
C PHE A 236 -8.77 -15.64 3.61
N LEU A 237 -9.58 -16.49 4.25
CA LEU A 237 -9.75 -16.43 5.71
C LEU A 237 -8.47 -16.83 6.47
N LEU A 238 -7.69 -17.78 5.93
CA LEU A 238 -6.39 -18.12 6.49
C LEU A 238 -5.39 -16.97 6.34
N PHE A 239 -5.36 -16.27 5.19
CA PHE A 239 -4.59 -15.04 5.06
C PHE A 239 -5.00 -14.01 6.12
N LEU A 240 -6.31 -13.81 6.34
CA LEU A 240 -6.77 -12.85 7.34
C LEU A 240 -6.22 -13.14 8.75
N ILE A 241 -6.24 -14.42 9.16
CA ILE A 241 -5.86 -14.82 10.53
C ILE A 241 -4.33 -14.87 10.68
N LEU A 242 -3.63 -15.42 9.70
CA LEU A 242 -2.20 -15.72 9.80
C LEU A 242 -1.29 -14.60 9.30
N SER A 243 -1.86 -13.58 8.63
CA SER A 243 -1.08 -12.43 8.14
C SER A 243 -1.07 -11.26 9.11
N ILE A 244 -1.97 -11.19 10.09
CA ILE A 244 -2.05 -10.07 11.03
C ILE A 244 -1.10 -10.33 12.21
N PRO A 245 -0.28 -9.33 12.63
CA PRO A 245 0.67 -9.47 13.74
C PRO A 245 0.01 -9.58 15.11
#